data_AF-A0A0U1HNZ1-F1
#
_entry.id   AF-A0A0U1HNZ1-F1
#
_cell.length_a   1.000
_cell.length_b   1.000
_cell.length_c   1.000
_cell.angle_alpha   90.00
_cell.angle_beta   90.00
_cell.angle_gamma   90.00
#
_symmetry.space_group_name_H-M   'P 1'
#
loop_
_entity.id
_entity.type
_entity.pdbx_description
1 polymer ?
#
loop_
_entity_poly.entity_id
_entity_poly.type
_entity_poly.pdbx_seq_one_letter_code
_entity_poly.pdbx_strand_id
1 'polypeptide(L)'
;MSTVFGLLGLILGAWAVRGICLKQQSTGKKVGKSIFAAGYFLTAGGIGGTEEDKMFIVILMMLMGSAVVLYSNYVDKMNKEPS
;
A
#
# COMPACT_ATOMS: atom_id res chain seq x y z
N MET A 1 -14.29 12.62 -11.87
CA MET A 1 -14.00 11.16 -11.85
C MET A 1 -13.45 10.70 -10.48
N SER A 2 -14.01 11.25 -9.40
CA SER A 2 -13.43 11.25 -8.06
C SER A 2 -13.51 9.90 -7.31
N THR A 3 -14.66 9.24 -7.37
CA THR A 3 -14.93 7.99 -6.63
C THR A 3 -14.09 6.81 -7.11
N VAL A 4 -13.67 6.82 -8.38
CA VAL A 4 -12.83 5.77 -8.97
C VAL A 4 -11.44 5.75 -8.33
N PHE A 5 -10.87 6.92 -8.03
CA PHE A 5 -9.58 7.04 -7.34
C PHE A 5 -9.65 6.62 -5.88
N GLY A 6 -10.75 6.95 -5.19
CA GLY A 6 -11.02 6.44 -3.85
C GLY A 6 -11.13 4.91 -3.81
N LEU A 7 -11.86 4.32 -4.76
CA LEU A 7 -11.98 2.86 -4.90
C LEU A 7 -10.65 2.18 -5.25
N LEU A 8 -9.88 2.76 -6.17
CA LEU A 8 -8.54 2.27 -6.52
C LEU A 8 -7.60 2.30 -5.32
N GLY A 9 -7.58 3.40 -4.57
CA GLY A 9 -6.80 3.51 -3.33
C GLY A 9 -7.20 2.48 -2.28
N LEU A 10 -8.51 2.21 -2.15
CA LEU A 10 -9.02 1.22 -1.20
C LEU A 10 -8.68 -0.22 -1.61
N ILE A 11 -8.78 -0.56 -2.91
CA ILE A 11 -8.38 -1.87 -3.46
C ILE A 11 -6.87 -2.09 -3.32
N LEU A 12 -6.06 -1.09 -3.67
CA LEU A 12 -4.59 -1.13 -3.52
C LEU A 12 -4.18 -1.24 -2.05
N GLY A 13 -4.83 -0.49 -1.16
CA GLY A 13 -4.64 -0.58 0.28
C GLY A 13 -4.99 -1.98 0.81
N ALA A 14 -6.14 -2.53 0.43
CA ALA A 14 -6.56 -3.89 0.82
C ALA A 14 -5.61 -4.97 0.28
N TRP A 15 -5.10 -4.80 -0.94
CA TRP A 15 -4.10 -5.70 -1.53
C TRP A 15 -2.76 -5.64 -0.79
N ALA A 16 -2.27 -4.43 -0.48
CA ALA A 16 -1.06 -4.22 0.30
C ALA A 16 -1.18 -4.82 1.72
N VAL A 17 -2.32 -4.60 2.38
CA VAL A 17 -2.66 -5.18 3.69
C VAL A 17 -2.66 -6.69 3.62
N ARG A 18 -3.31 -7.30 2.61
CA ARG A 18 -3.29 -8.77 2.43
C ARG A 18 -1.88 -9.29 2.22
N GLY A 19 -1.05 -8.62 1.43
CA GLY A 19 0.36 -8.99 1.21
C GLY A 19 1.18 -8.99 2.51
N ILE A 20 0.98 -7.98 3.36
CA ILE A 20 1.60 -7.89 4.69
C ILE A 20 1.02 -8.96 5.63
N CYS A 21 -0.29 -9.21 5.53
CA CYS A 21 -1.01 -10.16 6.38
C CYS A 21 -0.72 -11.64 6.05
N LEU A 22 -0.33 -11.97 4.82
CA LEU A 22 0.04 -13.34 4.44
C LEU A 22 1.48 -13.69 4.84
N LYS A 23 2.32 -12.72 5.22
CA LYS A 23 3.67 -12.99 5.73
C LYS A 23 3.66 -13.50 7.17
N GLN A 24 4.50 -14.51 7.41
CA GLN A 24 5.04 -14.81 8.75
C GLN A 24 6.06 -13.72 9.13
N GLN A 25 5.59 -12.64 9.77
CA GLN A 25 6.39 -11.72 10.59
C GLN A 25 5.78 -11.69 11.99
N SER A 26 6.50 -11.18 12.99
CA SER A 26 5.94 -10.99 14.34
C SER A 26 4.67 -10.11 14.30
N THR A 27 3.64 -10.54 15.03
CA THR A 27 2.27 -9.98 14.98
C THR A 27 2.24 -8.47 15.15
N GLY A 28 3.06 -7.91 16.04
CA GLY A 28 3.12 -6.46 16.28
C GLY A 28 3.65 -5.65 15.08
N LYS A 29 4.74 -6.10 14.44
CA LYS A 29 5.31 -5.41 13.26
C LYS A 29 4.38 -5.53 12.05
N LYS A 30 3.61 -6.62 11.97
CA LYS A 30 2.64 -6.90 10.91
C LYS A 30 1.44 -5.94 10.97
N VAL A 31 0.86 -5.77 12.16
CA VAL A 31 -0.28 -4.87 12.38
C VAL A 31 0.13 -3.41 12.13
N GLY A 32 1.28 -2.96 12.65
CA GLY A 32 1.77 -1.60 12.43
C GLY A 32 1.97 -1.26 10.95
N LYS A 33 2.65 -2.13 10.19
CA LYS A 33 2.86 -1.94 8.74
C LYS A 33 1.55 -1.96 7.95
N SER A 34 0.60 -2.83 8.34
CA SER A 34 -0.71 -2.95 7.70
C SER A 34 -1.55 -1.68 7.89
N ILE A 35 -1.64 -1.17 9.12
CA ILE A 35 -2.40 0.06 9.42
C ILE A 35 -1.77 1.26 8.70
N PHE A 36 -0.43 1.34 8.70
CA PHE A 36 0.26 2.42 8.02
C PHE A 36 0.05 2.39 6.50
N ALA A 37 0.14 1.21 5.87
CA ALA A 37 -0.11 1.04 4.45
C ALA A 37 -1.57 1.35 4.09
N ALA A 38 -2.54 0.84 4.87
CA ALA A 38 -3.95 1.13 4.67
C ALA A 38 -4.23 2.64 4.78
N GLY A 39 -3.68 3.29 5.81
CA GLY A 39 -3.79 4.73 6.01
C GLY A 39 -3.20 5.52 4.85
N TYR A 40 -2.00 5.17 4.40
CA TYR A 40 -1.31 5.83 3.29
C TYR A 40 -2.08 5.74 1.96
N PHE A 41 -2.52 4.54 1.58
CA PHE A 41 -3.28 4.35 0.34
C PHE A 41 -4.67 4.98 0.41
N LEU A 42 -5.31 5.00 1.58
CA LEU A 42 -6.61 5.63 1.77
C LEU A 42 -6.53 7.16 1.74
N THR A 43 -5.51 7.76 2.38
CA THR A 43 -5.30 9.22 2.30
C THR A 43 -4.89 9.65 0.90
N ALA A 44 -3.98 8.92 0.24
CA ALA A 44 -3.62 9.19 -1.15
C ALA A 44 -4.85 9.06 -2.07
N GLY A 45 -5.64 8.00 -1.94
CA GLY A 45 -6.86 7.80 -2.75
C GLY A 45 -7.95 8.83 -2.48
N GLY A 46 -8.08 9.29 -1.23
CA GLY A 46 -9.00 10.36 -0.84
C GLY A 46 -8.62 11.70 -1.46
N ILE A 47 -7.35 12.08 -1.37
CA ILE A 47 -6.84 13.35 -1.95
C ILE A 47 -6.95 13.35 -3.47
N GLY A 48 -6.64 12.21 -4.13
CA GLY A 48 -6.82 12.07 -5.58
C GLY A 48 -8.27 12.09 -6.03
N GLY A 49 -9.22 11.83 -5.11
CA GLY A 49 -10.63 12.02 -5.35
C GLY A 49 -11.07 13.48 -5.22
N THR A 50 -10.49 14.26 -4.29
CA THR A 50 -10.96 15.62 -4.01
C THR A 50 -10.28 16.70 -4.86
N GLU A 51 -9.04 16.49 -5.28
CA GLU A 51 -8.25 17.47 -6.05
C GLU A 51 -7.81 16.87 -7.39
N GLU A 52 -8.62 17.07 -8.45
CA GLU A 52 -8.34 16.55 -9.79
C GLU A 52 -7.04 17.13 -10.40
N ASP A 53 -6.64 18.33 -9.98
CA ASP A 53 -5.40 19.01 -10.41
C ASP A 53 -4.11 18.29 -9.92
N LYS A 54 -4.20 17.56 -8.80
CA LYS A 54 -3.07 16.84 -8.18
C LYS A 54 -3.09 15.34 -8.44
N MET A 55 -3.98 14.87 -9.33
CA MET A 55 -4.16 13.46 -9.64
C MET A 55 -2.83 12.78 -10.03
N PHE A 56 -1.99 13.45 -10.82
CA PHE A 56 -0.67 12.92 -11.21
C PHE A 56 0.27 12.67 -10.01
N ILE A 57 0.29 13.58 -9.04
CA ILE A 57 1.11 13.46 -7.83
C ILE A 57 0.61 12.30 -6.97
N VAL A 58 -0.71 12.13 -6.89
CA VAL A 58 -1.35 11.03 -6.16
C VAL A 58 -1.05 9.68 -6.81
N ILE A 59 -1.11 9.60 -8.14
CA ILE A 59 -0.73 8.39 -8.89
C ILE A 59 0.73 8.04 -8.59
N LEU A 60 1.64 9.00 -8.65
CA LEU A 60 3.07 8.79 -8.34
C LEU A 60 3.28 8.32 -6.89
N MET A 61 2.57 8.90 -5.92
CA MET A 61 2.62 8.46 -4.52
C MET A 61 2.09 7.03 -4.35
N MET A 62 0.98 6.68 -4.99
CA MET A 62 0.46 5.30 -4.96
C MET A 62 1.45 4.32 -5.61
N LEU A 63 2.11 4.71 -6.70
CA LEU A 63 3.10 3.88 -7.39
C LEU A 63 4.34 3.65 -6.53
N MET A 64 4.85 4.71 -5.89
CA MET A 64 5.94 4.61 -4.91
C MET A 64 5.54 3.73 -3.71
N GLY A 65 4.35 3.95 -3.14
CA GLY A 65 3.84 3.14 -2.03
C GLY A 65 3.75 1.65 -2.40
N SER A 66 3.26 1.35 -3.61
CA SER A 66 3.15 -0.01 -4.11
C SER A 66 4.53 -0.64 -4.33
N ALA A 67 5.47 0.09 -4.92
CA ALA A 67 6.85 -0.37 -5.13
C ALA A 67 7.55 -0.67 -3.79
N VAL A 68 7.36 0.16 -2.76
CA VAL A 68 7.92 -0.08 -1.42
C VAL A 68 7.32 -1.32 -0.77
N VAL A 69 6.01 -1.55 -0.92
CA VAL A 69 5.34 -2.78 -0.44
C VAL A 69 5.89 -4.01 -1.17
N LEU A 70 6.07 -3.93 -2.48
CA LEU A 70 6.55 -5.02 -3.32
C LEU A 70 8.01 -5.35 -3.03
N TYR A 71 8.88 -4.34 -2.90
CA TYR A 71 10.27 -4.50 -2.49
C TYR A 71 10.40 -5.09 -1.08
N SER A 72 9.60 -4.59 -0.13
CA SER A 72 9.52 -5.17 1.21
C SER A 72 9.07 -6.63 1.17
N ASN A 73 8.20 -7.00 0.24
CA ASN A 73 7.78 -8.38 0.02
C ASN A 73 8.93 -9.25 -0.53
N TYR A 74 9.64 -8.73 -1.53
CA TYR A 74 10.80 -9.39 -2.14
C TYR A 74 11.94 -9.65 -1.15
N VAL A 75 12.34 -8.64 -0.37
CA VAL A 75 13.42 -8.77 0.64
C VAL A 75 13.10 -9.82 1.71
N ASP A 76 11.84 -9.93 2.13
CA ASP A 76 11.44 -10.94 3.13
C ASP A 76 11.41 -12.36 2.55
N LYS A 77 11.04 -12.52 1.28
CA LYS A 77 11.18 -13.81 0.58
C LYS A 77 12.64 -14.25 0.54
N MET A 78 13.55 -13.35 0.15
CA MET A 78 15.00 -13.61 0.09
C MET A 78 15.58 -13.98 1.47
N ASN A 79 15.01 -13.45 2.57
CA ASN A 79 15.44 -13.80 3.93
C ASN A 79 14.82 -15.12 4.46
N LYS A 80 13.81 -15.69 3.78
CA LYS A 80 13.14 -16.93 4.19
C LYS A 80 13.63 -18.18 3.45
N GLU A 81 14.41 -18.03 2.39
CA GLU A 81 15.10 -19.18 1.77
C GLU A 81 16.35 -19.49 2.61
N PRO A 82 16.39 -20.61 3.37
CA PRO A 82 17.64 -21.06 3.96
C PRO A 82 18.53 -21.55 2.81
N SER A 83 19.71 -20.94 2.68
CA SER A 83 20.87 -21.52 2.00
C SER A 83 21.28 -22.83 2.68
#